data_AF-A0A645BRZ2-F1
#
_entry.id   AF-A0A645BRZ2-F1
#
_cell.length_a   1.000
_cell.length_b   1.000
_cell.length_c   1.000
_cell.angle_alpha   90.00
_cell.angle_beta   90.00
_cell.angle_gamma   90.00
#
_symmetry.space_group_name_H-M   'P 1'
#
loop_
_entity.id
_entity.type
_entity.pdbx_description
1 polymer ?
#
loop_
_entity_poly.entity_id
_entity_poly.type
_entity_poly.pdbx_seq_one_letter_code
_entity_poly.pdbx_strand_id
1 'polypeptide(L)'
;MVGGDKIQTRLKYLNEKRQLCGNYSLIIVTNEQTVFHYDGDGGEWRRRLLPIFFQKPHAKIIKGLVHQLLEHHGSGILNWLLEGATAVLLNKWQIDLSPKQVIRRDRLIARSEPVRLFVETCVELSAGDDFTSDEAYQRYCVVSRDGTLPILSPETFYKQLAVQMPNIFPGAVGSNNLRRRGANQDKRTCRGYRGYKLKGIARI
;
A
#
# COMPACT_ATOMS: atom_id res chain seq x y z
N MET A 1 -10.96 -10.69 6.89
CA MET A 1 -12.07 -11.42 6.23
C MET A 1 -11.60 -12.45 5.20
N VAL A 2 -10.34 -12.38 4.76
CA VAL A 2 -9.67 -13.41 3.95
C VAL A 2 -8.55 -14.02 4.81
N GLY A 3 -8.63 -15.32 5.09
CA GLY A 3 -7.64 -16.00 5.93
C GLY A 3 -8.16 -17.20 6.74
N GLY A 4 -9.43 -17.56 6.62
CA GLY A 4 -10.03 -18.69 7.36
C GLY A 4 -10.59 -18.35 8.73
N ASP A 5 -10.50 -17.09 9.17
CA ASP A 5 -11.07 -16.63 10.43
C ASP A 5 -12.60 -16.77 10.46
N LYS A 6 -13.15 -17.13 11.62
CA LYS A 6 -14.59 -17.17 11.83
C LYS A 6 -15.12 -15.77 12.12
N ILE A 7 -16.09 -15.34 11.32
CA ILE A 7 -16.76 -14.05 11.44
C ILE A 7 -18.16 -14.30 11.94
N GLN A 8 -18.50 -13.68 13.06
CA GLN A 8 -19.86 -13.70 13.56
C GLN A 8 -20.72 -12.78 12.71
N THR A 9 -21.68 -13.35 11.98
CA THR A 9 -22.63 -12.60 11.16
C THR A 9 -23.97 -12.49 11.87
N ARG A 10 -24.66 -11.38 11.60
CA ARG A 10 -26.05 -11.17 12.00
C ARG A 10 -26.91 -11.14 10.75
N LEU A 11 -27.89 -12.02 10.69
CA LEU A 11 -28.90 -12.02 9.64
C LEU A 11 -29.94 -10.96 9.97
N LYS A 12 -30.31 -10.13 8.99
CA LYS A 12 -31.43 -9.21 9.18
C LYS A 12 -32.70 -10.03 9.41
N TYR A 13 -33.54 -9.58 10.35
CA TYR A 13 -34.83 -10.20 10.70
C TYR A 13 -34.76 -11.58 11.38
N LEU A 14 -33.55 -12.06 11.73
CA LEU A 14 -33.34 -13.27 12.52
C LEU A 14 -32.47 -12.91 13.73
N ASN A 15 -32.89 -13.29 14.93
CA ASN A 15 -32.10 -13.13 16.16
C ASN A 15 -31.04 -14.23 16.32
N GLU A 16 -30.61 -14.83 15.21
CA GLU A 16 -29.58 -15.86 15.19
C GLU A 16 -28.23 -15.27 14.78
N LYS A 17 -27.19 -15.69 15.50
CA LYS A 17 -25.80 -15.42 15.16
C LYS A 17 -25.25 -16.64 14.43
N ARG A 18 -24.75 -16.45 13.21
CA ARG A 18 -24.10 -17.53 12.44
C ARG A 18 -22.60 -17.25 12.33
N GLN A 19 -21.82 -18.32 12.26
CA GLN A 19 -20.39 -18.23 12.02
C GLN A 19 -20.14 -18.42 10.53
N LEU A 20 -19.50 -17.44 9.91
CA LEU A 20 -19.10 -17.47 8.52
C LEU A 20 -17.57 -17.64 8.47
N CYS A 21 -17.09 -18.59 7.68
CA CYS A 21 -15.65 -18.80 7.50
C CYS A 21 -15.11 -17.78 6.48
N GLY A 22 -14.03 -17.08 6.78
CA GLY A 22 -13.40 -16.10 5.87
C GLY A 22 -12.61 -16.73 4.72
N ASN A 23 -13.25 -17.59 3.92
CA ASN A 23 -12.67 -18.27 2.75
C ASN A 23 -13.20 -17.72 1.41
N TYR A 24 -13.71 -16.49 1.40
CA TYR A 24 -14.28 -15.85 0.21
C TYR A 24 -13.25 -15.03 -0.56
N SER A 25 -13.40 -14.99 -1.89
CA SER A 25 -12.69 -14.03 -2.73
C SER A 25 -13.39 -12.67 -2.66
N LEU A 26 -12.62 -11.59 -2.50
CA LEU A 26 -13.14 -10.22 -2.47
C LEU A 26 -12.74 -9.49 -3.76
N ILE A 27 -13.74 -8.98 -4.48
CA ILE A 27 -13.54 -8.11 -5.65
C ILE A 27 -13.97 -6.71 -5.24
N ILE A 28 -13.02 -5.77 -5.25
CA ILE A 28 -13.27 -4.35 -4.98
C ILE A 28 -13.16 -3.61 -6.29
N VAL A 29 -14.24 -2.92 -6.67
CA VAL A 29 -14.29 -2.07 -7.86
C VAL A 29 -14.42 -0.63 -7.41
N THR A 30 -13.55 0.23 -7.93
CA THR A 30 -13.44 1.62 -7.52
C THR A 30 -12.82 2.43 -8.66
N ASN A 31 -13.27 3.67 -8.80
CA ASN A 31 -12.69 4.62 -9.74
C ASN A 31 -11.55 5.44 -9.09
N GLU A 32 -11.37 5.29 -7.78
CA GLU A 32 -10.38 6.03 -7.00
C GLU A 32 -9.17 5.16 -6.66
N GLN A 33 -8.01 5.79 -6.54
CA GLN A 33 -6.80 5.10 -6.08
C GLN A 33 -6.95 4.72 -4.60
N THR A 34 -7.25 3.45 -4.34
CA THR A 34 -7.55 2.94 -2.99
C THR A 34 -6.28 2.78 -2.16
N VAL A 35 -6.39 3.14 -0.89
CA VAL A 35 -5.37 2.95 0.16
C VAL A 35 -5.84 1.83 1.08
N PHE A 36 -4.98 0.84 1.33
CA PHE A 36 -5.28 -0.29 2.19
C PHE A 36 -4.57 -0.15 3.53
N HIS A 37 -5.34 -0.10 4.62
CA HIS A 37 -4.74 -0.15 5.95
C HIS A 37 -4.53 -1.61 6.34
N TYR A 38 -3.31 -1.94 6.77
CA TYR A 38 -2.96 -3.28 7.20
C TYR A 38 -1.84 -3.26 8.22
N ASP A 39 -1.82 -4.28 9.08
CA ASP A 39 -0.76 -4.49 10.04
C ASP A 39 0.41 -5.25 9.40
N GLY A 40 1.61 -5.06 9.95
CA GLY A 40 2.82 -5.73 9.46
C GLY A 40 3.26 -5.23 8.09
N ASP A 41 4.19 -5.92 7.45
CA ASP A 41 4.91 -5.48 6.24
C ASP A 41 4.13 -5.50 4.91
N GLY A 42 2.86 -5.87 4.95
CA GLY A 42 2.04 -6.05 3.77
C GLY A 42 2.29 -7.37 3.03
N GLY A 43 3.08 -8.29 3.59
CA GLY A 43 3.36 -9.62 3.00
C GLY A 43 2.11 -10.47 2.76
N GLU A 44 1.10 -10.35 3.63
CA GLU A 44 -0.22 -10.97 3.42
C GLU A 44 -0.89 -10.44 2.15
N TRP A 45 -0.82 -9.13 1.93
CA TRP A 45 -1.38 -8.49 0.74
C TRP A 45 -0.56 -8.80 -0.50
N ARG A 46 0.78 -8.88 -0.41
CA ARG A 46 1.62 -9.29 -1.55
C ARG A 46 1.22 -10.67 -2.08
N ARG A 47 0.78 -11.57 -1.20
CA ARG A 47 0.35 -12.93 -1.55
C ARG A 47 -1.08 -13.03 -2.11
N ARG A 48 -1.95 -12.04 -1.83
CA ARG A 48 -3.40 -12.13 -2.09
C ARG A 48 -3.96 -11.04 -3.01
N LEU A 49 -3.23 -9.94 -3.21
CA LEU A 49 -3.70 -8.77 -3.95
C LEU A 49 -3.37 -8.89 -5.44
N LEU A 50 -4.42 -8.85 -6.26
CA LEU A 50 -4.34 -8.85 -7.72
C LEU A 50 -4.90 -7.52 -8.26
N PRO A 51 -4.08 -6.46 -8.40
CA PRO A 51 -4.57 -5.18 -8.86
C PRO A 51 -4.79 -5.18 -10.38
N ILE A 52 -6.02 -4.88 -10.79
CA ILE A 52 -6.40 -4.70 -12.19
C ILE A 52 -6.65 -3.21 -12.42
N PHE A 53 -5.71 -2.56 -13.09
CA PHE A 53 -5.85 -1.15 -13.48
C PHE A 53 -6.43 -1.05 -14.88
N PHE A 54 -7.66 -0.56 -14.97
CA PHE A 54 -8.32 -0.30 -16.25
C PHE A 54 -7.95 1.11 -16.73
N GLN A 55 -7.01 1.20 -17.67
CA GLN A 55 -6.53 2.47 -18.24
C GLN A 55 -7.08 2.74 -19.64
N LYS A 56 -7.97 1.87 -20.15
CA LYS A 56 -8.52 2.07 -21.49
C LYS A 56 -9.48 3.27 -21.47
N PRO A 57 -9.40 4.17 -22.45
CA PRO A 57 -10.39 5.24 -22.60
C PRO A 57 -11.77 4.61 -22.77
N HIS A 58 -12.81 5.33 -22.36
CA HIS A 58 -14.19 4.89 -22.53
C HIS A 58 -14.44 4.60 -24.01
N ALA A 59 -14.60 3.32 -24.34
CA ALA A 59 -15.05 2.91 -25.65
C ALA A 59 -16.52 3.33 -25.83
N LYS A 60 -16.99 3.32 -27.09
CA LYS A 60 -18.40 3.56 -27.40
C LYS A 60 -19.26 2.60 -26.58
N ILE A 61 -20.23 3.14 -25.85
CA ILE A 61 -21.13 2.36 -25.01
C ILE A 61 -21.99 1.47 -25.92
N ILE A 62 -21.94 0.16 -25.69
CA ILE A 62 -22.80 -0.82 -26.35
C ILE A 62 -23.98 -1.09 -25.43
N LYS A 63 -25.20 -0.70 -25.84
CA LYS A 63 -26.42 -0.95 -25.07
C LYS A 63 -26.66 -2.45 -24.96
N GLY A 64 -26.95 -2.95 -23.76
CA GLY A 64 -27.22 -4.36 -23.53
C GLY A 64 -26.01 -5.28 -23.71
N LEU A 65 -24.78 -4.77 -23.65
CA LEU A 65 -23.56 -5.55 -23.87
C LEU A 65 -23.52 -6.85 -23.05
N VAL A 66 -23.93 -6.80 -21.79
CA VAL A 66 -23.96 -8.00 -20.92
C VAL A 66 -24.91 -9.05 -21.48
N HIS A 67 -26.10 -8.67 -21.94
CA HIS A 67 -27.06 -9.59 -22.55
C HIS A 67 -26.48 -10.22 -23.81
N GLN A 68 -25.92 -9.40 -24.70
CA GLN A 68 -25.30 -9.87 -25.94
C GLN A 68 -24.14 -10.84 -25.67
N LEU A 69 -23.29 -10.54 -24.67
CA LEU A 69 -22.20 -11.43 -24.27
C LEU A 69 -22.69 -12.77 -23.74
N LEU A 70 -23.72 -12.77 -22.89
CA LEU A 70 -24.28 -14.01 -22.34
C LEU A 70 -24.99 -14.85 -23.40
N GLU A 71 -25.76 -14.21 -24.28
CA GLU A 71 -26.55 -14.87 -25.33
C GLU A 71 -25.65 -15.49 -26.41
N HIS A 72 -24.65 -14.74 -26.89
CA HIS A 72 -23.83 -15.18 -28.02
C HIS A 72 -22.49 -15.81 -27.62
N HIS A 73 -21.97 -15.50 -26.43
CA HIS A 73 -20.64 -15.91 -25.99
C HIS A 73 -20.61 -16.54 -24.59
N GLY A 74 -21.77 -16.84 -23.99
CA GLY A 74 -21.87 -17.35 -22.62
C GLY A 74 -21.10 -18.65 -22.39
N SER A 75 -21.19 -19.60 -23.33
CA SER A 75 -20.43 -20.86 -23.27
C SER A 75 -18.92 -20.63 -23.32
N GLY A 76 -18.46 -19.69 -24.17
CA GLY A 76 -17.05 -19.30 -24.25
C GLY A 76 -16.55 -18.66 -22.95
N ILE A 77 -17.33 -17.76 -22.36
CA ILE A 77 -17.00 -17.13 -21.07
C ILE A 77 -16.90 -18.19 -19.97
N LEU A 78 -17.85 -19.12 -19.89
CA LEU A 78 -17.83 -20.19 -18.90
C LEU A 78 -16.61 -21.10 -19.09
N ASN A 79 -16.33 -21.53 -20.32
CA ASN A 79 -15.17 -22.37 -20.61
C ASN A 79 -13.86 -21.67 -20.23
N TRP A 80 -13.75 -20.37 -20.51
CA TRP A 80 -12.57 -19.58 -20.12
C TRP A 80 -12.41 -19.45 -18.60
N LEU A 81 -13.51 -19.29 -17.86
CA LEU A 81 -13.51 -19.30 -16.39
C LEU A 81 -13.10 -20.67 -15.83
N LEU A 82 -13.59 -21.76 -16.42
CA LEU A 82 -13.24 -23.12 -16.02
C LEU A 82 -11.77 -23.43 -16.29
N GLU A 83 -11.25 -23.03 -17.45
CA GLU A 83 -9.82 -23.17 -17.78
C GLU A 83 -8.94 -22.43 -16.76
N GLY A 84 -9.29 -21.18 -16.44
CA GLY A 84 -8.59 -20.42 -15.41
C GLY A 84 -8.67 -21.07 -14.02
N ALA A 85 -9.83 -21.60 -13.63
CA ALA A 85 -10.01 -22.30 -12.37
C ALA A 85 -9.14 -23.57 -12.30
N THR A 86 -9.09 -24.35 -13.38
CA THR A 86 -8.21 -25.53 -13.49
C THR A 86 -6.74 -25.13 -13.36
N ALA A 87 -6.30 -24.07 -14.04
CA ALA A 87 -4.92 -23.60 -13.95
C ALA A 87 -4.53 -23.21 -12.52
N VAL A 88 -5.39 -22.46 -11.81
CA VAL A 88 -5.16 -22.06 -10.42
C VAL A 88 -5.16 -23.26 -9.47
N LEU A 89 -6.07 -24.23 -9.68
CA LEU A 89 -6.14 -25.46 -8.89
C LEU A 89 -4.84 -26.28 -9.03
N LEU A 90 -4.36 -26.47 -10.26
CA LEU A 90 -3.12 -27.18 -10.55
C LEU A 90 -1.90 -26.44 -9.96
N ASN A 91 -1.95 -25.11 -9.89
CA ASN A 91 -0.94 -24.27 -9.25
C ASN A 91 -1.17 -24.06 -7.75
N LYS A 92 -1.85 -24.98 -7.06
CA LYS A 92 -2.07 -24.94 -5.59
C LYS A 92 -2.68 -23.63 -5.09
N TRP A 93 -3.67 -23.11 -5.81
CA TRP A 93 -4.38 -21.86 -5.50
C TRP A 93 -3.53 -20.59 -5.65
N GLN A 94 -2.43 -20.66 -6.41
CA GLN A 94 -1.58 -19.51 -6.71
C GLN A 94 -1.86 -18.96 -8.11
N ILE A 95 -1.87 -17.64 -8.21
CA ILE A 95 -1.98 -16.91 -9.48
C ILE A 95 -0.63 -16.22 -9.71
N ASP A 96 0.09 -16.69 -10.72
CA ASP A 96 1.39 -16.12 -11.07
C ASP A 96 1.22 -14.74 -11.68
N LEU A 97 1.94 -13.77 -11.11
CA LEU A 97 1.94 -12.41 -11.58
C LEU A 97 3.10 -12.19 -12.56
N SER A 98 2.79 -11.59 -13.70
CA SER A 98 3.84 -11.05 -14.58
C SER A 98 4.68 -9.98 -13.85
N PRO A 99 5.94 -9.72 -14.26
CA PRO A 99 6.77 -8.69 -13.63
C PRO A 99 6.08 -7.32 -13.55
N LYS A 100 5.30 -6.95 -14.57
CA LYS A 100 4.52 -5.71 -14.59
C LYS A 100 3.40 -5.71 -13.53
N GLN A 101 2.75 -6.83 -13.28
CA GLN A 101 1.72 -6.97 -12.24
C GLN A 101 2.33 -6.96 -10.84
N VAL A 102 3.49 -7.60 -10.64
CA VAL A 102 4.26 -7.54 -9.38
C VAL A 102 4.57 -6.08 -9.03
N ILE A 103 5.16 -5.32 -9.95
CA ILE A 103 5.47 -3.90 -9.74
C ILE A 103 4.21 -3.10 -9.38
N ARG A 104 3.10 -3.34 -10.09
CA ARG A 104 1.81 -2.66 -9.83
C ARG A 104 1.26 -2.95 -8.43
N ARG A 105 1.32 -4.20 -8.00
CA ARG A 105 0.92 -4.64 -6.65
C ARG A 105 1.79 -3.98 -5.59
N ASP A 106 3.10 -4.05 -5.77
CA ASP A 106 4.04 -3.54 -4.78
C ASP A 106 3.95 -2.02 -4.66
N ARG A 107 3.70 -1.31 -5.77
CA ARG A 107 3.39 0.13 -5.75
C ARG A 107 2.09 0.44 -4.99
N LEU A 108 1.05 -0.36 -5.14
CA LEU A 108 -0.23 -0.14 -4.44
C LEU A 108 -0.09 -0.35 -2.92
N ILE A 109 0.68 -1.37 -2.54
CA ILE A 109 1.03 -1.64 -1.13
C ILE A 109 1.92 -0.52 -0.58
N ALA A 110 2.98 -0.15 -1.29
CA ALA A 110 3.88 0.96 -0.94
C ALA A 110 3.13 2.28 -0.76
N ARG A 111 2.21 2.61 -1.66
CA ARG A 111 1.36 3.80 -1.56
C ARG A 111 0.49 3.83 -0.32
N SER A 112 0.16 2.66 0.24
CA SER A 112 -0.70 2.58 1.40
C SER A 112 0.04 2.89 2.71
N GLU A 113 1.34 2.60 2.76
CA GLU A 113 2.22 2.90 3.90
C GLU A 113 3.47 3.69 3.45
N PRO A 114 3.29 4.91 2.91
CA PRO A 114 4.34 5.58 2.16
C PRO A 114 5.48 6.11 3.05
N VAL A 115 5.18 6.53 4.28
CA VAL A 115 6.20 6.99 5.23
C VAL A 115 6.97 5.84 5.83
N ARG A 116 6.32 4.69 6.02
CA ARG A 116 7.01 3.47 6.43
C ARG A 116 8.06 3.07 5.39
N LEU A 117 7.67 2.99 4.12
CA LEU A 117 8.61 2.66 3.05
C LEU A 117 9.76 3.67 3.02
N PHE A 118 9.45 4.97 3.13
CA PHE A 118 10.47 6.02 3.22
C PHE A 118 11.47 5.77 4.37
N VAL A 119 11.02 5.39 5.56
CA VAL A 119 11.93 5.12 6.69
C VAL A 119 12.77 3.87 6.42
N GLU A 120 12.19 2.79 5.88
CA GLU A 120 12.91 1.56 5.54
C GLU A 120 13.99 1.80 4.45
N THR A 121 13.68 2.61 3.44
CA THR A 121 14.57 2.80 2.29
C THR A 121 15.54 3.95 2.49
N CYS A 122 15.12 5.05 3.10
CA CYS A 122 15.86 6.32 3.11
C CYS A 122 16.47 6.67 4.46
N VAL A 123 16.20 5.94 5.55
CA VAL A 123 16.81 6.18 6.86
C VAL A 123 17.76 5.03 7.20
N GLU A 124 18.90 5.33 7.82
CA GLU A 124 19.80 4.33 8.37
C GLU A 124 20.40 4.77 9.70
N LEU A 125 20.79 3.78 10.52
CA LEU A 125 21.53 3.99 11.76
C LEU A 125 22.90 4.58 11.44
N SER A 126 23.24 5.67 12.10
CA SER A 126 24.56 6.30 11.96
C SER A 126 24.89 7.05 13.25
N ALA A 127 25.82 6.48 14.02
CA ALA A 127 26.23 7.06 15.29
C ALA A 127 26.86 8.44 15.07
N GLY A 128 26.41 9.43 15.84
CA GLY A 128 26.89 10.81 15.75
C GLY A 128 26.16 11.69 14.72
N ASP A 129 25.39 11.10 13.80
CA ASP A 129 24.57 11.85 12.86
C ASP A 129 23.18 12.15 13.42
N ASP A 130 22.53 13.17 12.86
CA ASP A 130 21.13 13.47 13.10
C ASP A 130 20.46 14.05 11.85
N PHE A 131 19.14 13.93 11.78
CA PHE A 131 18.32 14.60 10.77
C PHE A 131 17.10 15.24 11.41
N THR A 132 16.68 16.38 10.89
CA THR A 132 15.44 17.06 11.28
C THR A 132 14.23 16.48 10.54
N SER A 133 13.06 16.56 11.15
CA SER A 133 11.81 16.15 10.48
C SER A 133 11.58 16.89 9.17
N ASP A 134 12.01 18.15 9.07
CA ASP A 134 11.95 18.96 7.85
C ASP A 134 12.90 18.43 6.77
N GLU A 135 14.15 18.10 7.12
CA GLU A 135 15.10 17.45 6.19
C GLU A 135 14.55 16.11 5.67
N ALA A 136 13.91 15.33 6.54
CA ALA A 136 13.25 14.09 6.14
C ALA A 136 12.07 14.35 5.20
N TYR A 137 11.25 15.39 5.45
CA TYR A 137 10.14 15.75 4.58
C TYR A 137 10.62 16.25 3.21
N GLN A 138 11.64 17.10 3.16
CA GLN A 138 12.24 17.53 1.90
C GLN A 138 12.76 16.34 1.11
N ARG A 139 13.40 15.37 1.80
CA ARG A 139 13.84 14.14 1.16
C ARG A 139 12.67 13.31 0.64
N TYR A 140 11.62 13.16 1.43
CA TYR A 140 10.40 12.46 1.02
C TYR A 140 9.80 13.08 -0.24
N CYS A 141 9.67 14.40 -0.30
CA CYS A 141 9.20 15.12 -1.47
C CYS A 141 10.06 14.86 -2.71
N VAL A 142 11.38 14.74 -2.58
CA VAL A 142 12.27 14.40 -3.70
C VAL A 142 12.01 12.98 -4.20
N VAL A 143 11.84 12.02 -3.28
CA VAL A 143 11.57 10.62 -3.62
C VAL A 143 10.19 10.46 -4.26
N SER A 144 9.16 11.17 -3.79
CA SER A 144 7.82 11.10 -4.35
C SER A 144 7.66 11.75 -5.74
N ARG A 145 8.68 12.44 -6.28
CA ARG A 145 8.58 13.17 -7.57
C ARG A 145 8.37 12.26 -8.77
N ASP A 146 8.87 11.04 -8.75
CA ASP A 146 8.71 10.08 -9.84
C ASP A 146 7.33 9.38 -9.84
N GLY A 147 6.46 9.73 -8.88
CA GLY A 147 5.11 9.19 -8.73
C GLY A 147 5.06 7.81 -8.07
N THR A 148 6.17 7.31 -7.52
CA THR A 148 6.21 6.05 -6.77
C THR A 148 5.39 6.12 -5.47
N LEU A 149 5.51 7.24 -4.76
CA LEU A 149 4.84 7.51 -3.50
C LEU A 149 3.87 8.69 -3.63
N PRO A 150 2.78 8.73 -2.84
CA PRO A 150 1.89 9.89 -2.80
C PRO A 150 2.64 11.10 -2.22
N ILE A 151 2.18 12.31 -2.55
CA ILE A 151 2.66 13.53 -1.89
C ILE A 151 1.78 13.74 -0.66
N LEU A 152 2.40 13.85 0.51
CA LEU A 152 1.73 14.11 1.78
C LEU A 152 1.90 15.57 2.19
N SER A 153 0.93 16.09 2.94
CA SER A 153 1.15 17.34 3.66
C SER A 153 2.26 17.18 4.70
N PRO A 154 2.98 18.25 5.05
CA PRO A 154 4.02 18.19 6.08
C PRO A 154 3.49 17.61 7.41
N GLU A 155 2.29 18.00 7.82
CA GLU A 155 1.68 17.58 9.10
C GLU A 155 1.41 16.07 9.11
N THR A 156 0.84 15.56 8.03
CA THR A 156 0.58 14.13 7.85
C THR A 156 1.88 13.34 7.87
N PHE A 157 2.90 13.82 7.14
CA PHE A 157 4.21 13.19 7.11
C PHE A 157 4.86 13.16 8.50
N TYR A 158 4.88 14.28 9.23
CA TYR A 158 5.48 14.34 10.56
C TYR A 158 4.80 13.40 11.55
N LYS A 159 3.46 13.34 11.51
CA LYS A 159 2.69 12.42 12.36
C LYS A 159 3.03 10.96 12.05
N GLN A 160 3.07 10.59 10.78
CA GLN A 160 3.42 9.23 10.36
C GLN A 160 4.88 8.90 10.67
N LEU A 161 5.81 9.84 10.46
CA LEU A 161 7.24 9.64 10.76
C LEU A 161 7.44 9.35 12.25
N ALA A 162 6.74 10.07 13.11
CA ALA A 162 6.77 9.86 14.56
C ALA A 162 6.34 8.45 14.98
N VAL A 163 5.41 7.85 14.24
CA VAL A 163 4.93 6.48 14.45
C VAL A 163 5.89 5.46 13.84
N GLN A 164 6.35 5.69 12.61
CA GLN A 164 7.11 4.69 11.85
C GLN A 164 8.57 4.57 12.29
N MET A 165 9.20 5.64 12.79
CA MET A 165 10.58 5.58 13.30
C MET A 165 10.77 4.53 14.40
N PRO A 166 10.01 4.52 15.51
CA PRO A 166 10.16 3.49 16.54
C PRO A 166 9.67 2.10 16.08
N ASN A 167 8.74 2.03 15.11
CA ASN A 167 8.29 0.75 14.55
C ASN A 167 9.40 0.05 13.76
N ILE A 168 10.19 0.80 12.99
CA ILE A 168 11.27 0.25 12.15
C ILE A 168 12.59 0.16 12.91
N PHE A 169 12.87 1.15 13.77
CA PHE A 169 14.06 1.20 14.61
C PHE A 169 13.64 1.20 16.08
N PRO A 170 13.50 0.01 16.72
CA PRO A 170 13.17 -0.08 18.12
C PRO A 170 14.13 0.76 18.98
N GLY A 171 13.57 1.69 19.76
CA GLY A 171 14.35 2.64 20.57
C GLY A 171 14.62 4.00 19.92
N ALA A 172 14.15 4.25 18.70
CA ALA A 172 14.18 5.59 18.11
C ALA A 172 13.30 6.57 18.90
N VAL A 173 13.91 7.62 19.45
CA VAL A 173 13.22 8.67 20.20
C VAL A 173 13.39 10.02 19.50
N GLY A 174 12.28 10.74 19.34
CA GLY A 174 12.31 12.10 18.78
C GLY A 174 13.03 13.08 19.70
N SER A 175 13.83 13.96 19.12
CA SER A 175 14.52 15.06 19.80
C SER A 175 13.99 16.41 19.33
N ASN A 176 13.72 17.33 20.25
CA ASN A 176 13.30 18.70 19.94
C ASN A 176 14.46 19.71 19.92
N ASN A 177 15.69 19.24 20.16
CA ASN A 177 16.86 20.06 20.44
C ASN A 177 17.94 19.92 19.34
N LEU A 178 17.57 19.52 18.13
CA LEU A 178 18.50 19.52 17.01
C LEU A 178 18.78 20.96 16.62
N ARG A 179 20.06 21.30 16.38
CA ARG A 179 20.45 22.65 16.00
C ARG A 179 20.72 22.70 14.51
N ARG A 180 19.99 23.55 13.79
CA ARG A 180 20.23 23.88 12.39
C ARG A 180 20.38 25.39 12.22
N ARG A 181 21.16 25.81 11.23
CA ARG A 181 21.26 27.22 10.85
C ARG A 181 19.94 27.63 10.20
N GLY A 182 19.28 28.64 10.75
CA GLY A 182 18.13 29.29 10.13
C GLY A 182 18.55 30.20 8.98
N ALA A 183 17.55 30.73 8.27
CA ALA A 183 17.75 31.66 7.14
C ALA A 183 18.58 32.91 7.54
N ASN A 184 18.46 33.37 8.80
CA ASN A 184 19.18 34.52 9.34
C ASN A 184 20.49 34.14 10.07
N GLN A 185 21.05 32.95 9.82
CA GLN A 185 22.23 32.41 10.51
C GLN A 185 22.07 32.13 12.02
N ASP A 186 20.90 32.43 12.61
CA ASP A 186 20.57 32.05 13.98
C ASP A 186 20.43 30.52 14.15
N LYS A 187 20.84 30.03 15.32
CA LYS A 187 20.69 28.61 15.70
C LYS A 187 19.23 28.36 16.06
N ARG A 188 18.47 27.75 15.14
CA ARG A 188 17.10 27.31 15.41
C ARG A 188 17.10 25.91 16.01
N THR A 189 16.27 25.70 17.01
CA THR A 189 15.95 24.37 17.53
C THR A 189 14.89 23.72 16.65
N CYS A 190 15.18 22.50 16.19
CA CYS A 190 14.34 21.73 15.29
C CYS A 190 14.04 20.35 15.89
N ARG A 191 12.88 19.80 15.51
CA ARG A 191 12.51 18.42 15.83
C ARG A 191 13.19 17.45 14.86
N GLY A 192 13.51 16.24 15.31
CA GLY A 192 14.08 15.19 14.48
C GLY A 192 14.62 14.00 15.28
N TYR A 193 15.60 13.29 14.74
CA TYR A 193 16.14 12.06 15.31
C TYR A 193 17.67 12.09 15.35
N ARG A 194 18.25 11.62 16.45
CA ARG A 194 19.72 11.46 16.64
C ARG A 194 20.12 10.00 16.50
N GLY A 195 21.33 9.76 16.00
CA GLY A 195 21.83 8.41 15.74
C GLY A 195 21.37 7.85 14.40
N TYR A 196 20.88 8.70 13.50
CA TYR A 196 20.34 8.32 12.20
C TYR A 196 20.73 9.34 11.14
N LYS A 197 20.89 8.87 9.90
CA LYS A 197 21.06 9.73 8.74
C LYS A 197 20.12 9.35 7.61
N LEU A 198 19.90 10.30 6.71
CA LEU A 198 19.18 10.09 5.47
C LEU A 198 20.16 9.56 4.41
N LYS A 199 19.87 8.40 3.81
CA LYS A 199 20.69 7.78 2.76
C LYS A 199 20.83 8.71 1.55
N GLY A 200 21.81 8.46 0.67
CA GLY A 200 21.88 9.10 -0.65
C GLY A 200 20.64 8.82 -1.52
N ILE A 201 20.46 9.51 -2.65
CA ILE A 201 19.32 9.28 -3.55
C ILE A 201 19.42 7.87 -4.13
N ALA A 202 18.73 6.90 -3.52
CA ALA A 202 18.43 5.62 -4.12
C ALA A 202 17.03 5.72 -4.74
N ARG A 203 16.89 5.30 -6.01
CA ARG A 203 15.57 5.14 -6.63
C ARG A 203 14.83 4.01 -5.89
N ILE A 204 13.61 4.27 -5.43
CA ILE A 204 12.70 3.29 -4.82
C ILE A 204 11.93 2.56 -5.92
#